data_AF-A0A2I4CD93-F1
#
_entry.id   AF-A0A2I4CD93-F1
#
_cell.length_a   1.000
_cell.length_b   1.000
_cell.length_c   1.000
_cell.angle_alpha   90.00
_cell.angle_beta   90.00
_cell.angle_gamma   90.00
#
_symmetry.space_group_name_H-M   'P 1'
#
loop_
_entity.id
_entity.type
_entity.pdbx_description
1 polymer ?
#
loop_
_entity_poly.entity_id
_entity_poly.type
_entity_poly.pdbx_seq_one_letter_code
_entity_poly.pdbx_strand_id
1 'polypeptide(L)'
;MAANMYRVGDYVYFENSSSNPLLIRRIEELNKTANGNVEAKVVCFYRRRDISSTLIALADKHAKSLVPISSSHCVRGGVHPVQ
;
A
#
# COMPACT_ATOMS: atom_id res chain seq x y z
N MET A 1 -24.87 -9.04 13.75
CA MET A 1 -23.72 -8.12 13.94
C MET A 1 -22.83 -8.28 12.73
N ALA A 2 -22.82 -7.33 11.79
CA ALA A 2 -21.92 -7.43 10.64
C ALA A 2 -20.49 -7.27 11.16
N ALA A 3 -19.71 -8.33 11.12
CA ALA A 3 -18.31 -8.28 11.50
C ALA A 3 -17.57 -7.36 10.52
N ASN A 4 -16.72 -6.46 11.03
CA ASN A 4 -15.79 -5.73 10.16
C ASN A 4 -14.91 -6.76 9.43
N MET A 5 -15.08 -6.84 8.11
CA MET A 5 -14.46 -7.85 7.25
C MET A 5 -12.94 -7.65 7.10
N TYR A 6 -12.44 -6.48 7.49
CA TYR A 6 -11.04 -6.08 7.41
C TYR A 6 -10.53 -5.54 8.74
N ARG A 7 -9.24 -5.75 9.02
CA ARG A 7 -8.55 -5.31 10.23
C ARG A 7 -7.24 -4.62 9.89
N VAL A 8 -6.75 -3.80 10.83
CA VAL A 8 -5.39 -3.25 10.77
C VAL A 8 -4.39 -4.40 10.70
N GLY A 9 -3.45 -4.30 9.76
CA GLY A 9 -2.45 -5.31 9.47
C GLY A 9 -2.80 -6.20 8.28
N ASP A 10 -4.06 -6.23 7.82
CA ASP A 10 -4.49 -7.05 6.68
C ASP A 10 -3.89 -6.55 5.37
N TYR A 11 -3.57 -7.50 4.49
CA TYR A 11 -3.18 -7.23 3.12
C TYR A 11 -4.42 -7.34 2.22
N VAL A 12 -4.65 -6.29 1.45
CA VAL A 12 -5.85 -6.13 0.63
C VAL A 12 -5.46 -5.88 -0.82
N TYR A 13 -6.26 -6.45 -1.72
CA TYR A 13 -6.10 -6.28 -3.16
C TYR A 13 -7.02 -5.16 -3.65
N PHE A 14 -6.43 -4.18 -4.32
CA PHE A 14 -7.12 -3.06 -4.93
C PHE A 14 -7.17 -3.22 -6.43
N GLU A 15 -8.33 -2.97 -7.01
CA GLU A 15 -8.45 -2.77 -8.44
C GLU A 15 -8.16 -1.29 -8.76
N ASN A 16 -7.17 -1.05 -9.63
CA ASN A 16 -6.88 0.31 -10.14
C ASN A 16 -7.47 0.51 -11.55
N SER A 17 -7.63 -0.57 -12.29
CA SER A 17 -8.30 -0.65 -13.60
C SER A 17 -8.41 -2.13 -13.96
N SER A 18 -9.49 -2.50 -14.63
CA SER A 18 -9.79 -3.89 -15.01
C SER A 18 -8.70 -4.57 -15.84
N SER A 19 -7.89 -3.78 -16.57
CA SER A 19 -6.79 -4.28 -17.41
C SER A 19 -5.44 -4.36 -16.70
N ASN A 20 -5.31 -3.84 -15.49
CA ASN A 20 -4.07 -3.85 -14.72
C ASN A 20 -4.12 -4.91 -13.62
N PRO A 21 -2.99 -5.56 -13.30
CA PRO A 21 -2.99 -6.49 -12.18
C PRO A 21 -3.29 -5.79 -10.85
N LEU A 22 -3.92 -6.52 -9.93
CA LEU A 22 -4.35 -6.01 -8.63
C LEU A 22 -3.17 -5.43 -7.85
N LEU A 23 -3.41 -4.30 -7.19
CA LEU A 23 -2.45 -3.63 -6.32
C LEU A 23 -2.56 -4.22 -4.92
N ILE A 24 -1.41 -4.45 -4.27
CA ILE A 24 -1.39 -4.94 -2.89
C ILE A 24 -1.16 -3.75 -1.97
N ARG A 25 -1.98 -3.64 -0.93
CA ARG A 25 -1.82 -2.63 0.10
C ARG A 25 -1.99 -3.26 1.49
N ARG A 26 -1.31 -2.72 2.50
CA ARG A 26 -1.50 -3.13 3.89
C ARG A 26 -2.25 -2.06 4.64
N ILE A 27 -3.26 -2.44 5.40
CA ILE A 27 -4.03 -1.53 6.24
C ILE A 27 -3.21 -1.16 7.48
N GLU A 28 -2.91 0.13 7.65
CA GLU A 28 -2.25 0.65 8.85
C GLU A 28 -3.26 1.30 9.81
N GLU A 29 -4.36 1.85 9.29
CA GLU A 29 -5.42 2.44 10.10
C GLU A 29 -6.77 2.27 9.41
N LEU A 30 -7.83 2.09 10.20
CA LEU A 30 -9.21 2.06 9.74
C LEU A 30 -10.01 3.05 10.55
N ASN A 31 -10.65 3.99 9.86
CA ASN A 31 -11.54 4.98 10.47
C ASN A 31 -12.95 4.76 9.94
N LYS A 32 -13.92 4.69 10.86
CA LYS A 32 -15.34 4.66 10.49
C LYS A 32 -15.92 6.04 10.73
N THR A 33 -16.36 6.67 9.66
CA THR A 33 -17.03 7.97 9.73
C THR A 33 -18.43 7.83 10.32
N ALA A 34 -18.96 8.91 10.90
CA ALA A 34 -20.31 8.94 11.47
C ALA A 34 -21.41 8.64 10.42
N ASN A 35 -21.13 8.92 9.15
CA ASN A 35 -21.99 8.60 8.01
C ASN A 35 -22.01 7.10 7.64
N GLY A 36 -21.18 6.28 8.30
CA GLY A 36 -21.08 4.85 8.05
C GLY A 36 -20.02 4.44 7.03
N ASN A 37 -19.37 5.40 6.34
CA ASN A 37 -18.26 5.11 5.43
C ASN A 37 -17.03 4.67 6.21
N VAL A 38 -16.24 3.77 5.61
CA VAL A 38 -14.98 3.27 6.16
C VAL A 38 -13.85 3.82 5.31
N GLU A 39 -12.92 4.52 5.95
CA GLU A 39 -11.71 5.03 5.34
C GLU A 39 -10.52 4.21 5.85
N ALA A 40 -9.63 3.78 4.96
CA ALA A 40 -8.42 3.07 5.34
C ALA A 40 -7.18 3.89 4.98
N LYS A 41 -6.28 4.04 5.96
CA LYS A 41 -4.91 4.44 5.69
C LYS A 41 -4.11 3.19 5.39
N VAL A 42 -3.45 3.20 4.24
CA VAL A 42 -2.80 2.02 3.71
C VAL A 42 -1.36 2.32 3.32
N VAL A 43 -0.49 1.31 3.47
CA VAL A 43 0.84 1.29 2.88
C VAL A 43 0.75 0.59 1.53
N CYS A 44 1.18 1.27 0.47
CA CYS A 44 1.16 0.72 -0.89
C CYS A 44 2.41 -0.11 -1.20
N PHE A 45 2.21 -1.32 -1.74
CA PHE A 45 3.29 -2.11 -2.32
C PHE A 45 3.26 -1.95 -3.83
N TYR A 46 4.35 -1.41 -4.37
CA TYR A 46 4.52 -1.25 -5.81
C TYR A 46 5.38 -2.37 -6.37
N ARG A 47 5.01 -2.87 -7.54
CA ARG A 47 5.91 -3.72 -8.31
C ARG A 47 7.01 -2.85 -8.87
N ARG A 48 8.22 -3.40 -9.03
CA ARG A 48 9.37 -2.65 -9.57
C ARG A 48 9.08 -1.96 -10.91
N ARG A 49 8.25 -2.57 -11.77
CA ARG A 49 7.86 -2.00 -13.08
C ARG A 49 6.90 -0.81 -12.98
N ASP A 50 6.14 -0.71 -11.89
CA ASP A 50 5.17 0.38 -11.69
C ASP A 50 5.83 1.65 -11.15
N ILE A 51 7.11 1.57 -10.76
CA ILE A 51 7.89 2.67 -10.20
C ILE A 51 8.74 3.27 -11.32
N SER A 52 8.79 4.61 -11.39
CA SER A 52 9.67 5.31 -12.34
C SER A 52 11.13 4.88 -12.16
N SER A 53 11.85 4.65 -13.27
CA SER A 53 13.25 4.23 -13.28
C SER A 53 14.16 5.19 -12.50
N THR A 54 13.86 6.50 -12.54
CA THR A 54 14.56 7.52 -11.74
C THR A 54 14.41 7.28 -10.24
N LEU A 55 13.20 6.96 -9.78
CA LEU A 55 12.94 6.69 -8.36
C LEU A 55 13.57 5.37 -7.91
N ILE A 56 13.61 4.36 -8.78
CA ILE A 56 14.33 3.10 -8.52
C ILE A 56 15.82 3.39 -8.36
N ALA A 57 16.43 4.15 -9.28
CA ALA A 57 17.84 4.48 -9.22
C ALA A 57 18.20 5.30 -7.96
N LEU A 58 17.33 6.22 -7.55
CA LEU A 58 17.49 6.96 -6.29
C LEU A 58 17.35 6.03 -5.08
N ALA A 59 16.32 5.18 -5.05
CA ALA A 59 16.12 4.22 -3.96
C ALA A 59 17.30 3.24 -3.84
N ASP A 60 17.81 2.71 -4.94
CA ASP A 60 18.98 1.82 -4.97
C ASP A 60 20.25 2.52 -4.45
N LYS A 61 20.41 3.84 -4.72
CA LYS A 61 21.52 4.64 -4.15
C LYS A 61 21.38 4.82 -2.63
N HIS A 62 20.18 5.14 -2.15
CA HIS A 62 19.93 5.34 -0.71
C HIS A 62 19.87 4.03 0.09
N ALA A 63 19.50 2.92 -0.53
CA ALA A 63 19.45 1.59 0.10
C ALA A 63 20.83 1.11 0.55
N LYS A 64 21.91 1.50 -0.13
CA LYS A 64 23.29 1.17 0.26
C LYS A 64 23.74 1.83 1.58
N SER A 65 23.08 2.91 1.99
CA SER A 65 23.33 3.60 3.27
C SER A 65 22.55 2.96 4.44
N LEU A 66 21.56 2.11 4.14
CA LEU A 66 20.64 1.51 5.11
C LEU A 66 20.71 -0.03 5.00
N VAL A 67 21.80 -0.65 5.44
CA VAL A 67 21.92 -2.12 5.55
C VAL A 67 21.30 -2.59 6.88
N PRO A 68 20.61 -3.74 6.99
CA PRO A 68 19.89 -4.56 6.02
C PRO A 68 18.39 -4.64 6.40
N ILE A 69 17.49 -4.00 5.66
CA ILE A 69 16.07 -4.41 5.74
C ILE A 69 15.87 -5.56 4.76
N SER A 70 15.61 -6.74 5.30
CA SER A 70 15.21 -7.93 4.56
C SER A 70 14.16 -7.59 3.50
N SER A 71 14.53 -7.80 2.23
CA SER A 71 13.65 -8.47 1.27
C SER A 71 12.20 -7.97 1.18
N SER A 72 11.96 -6.68 0.92
CA SER A 72 10.73 -6.20 0.25
C SER A 72 10.84 -4.71 -0.01
N HIS A 73 11.20 -4.33 -1.25
CA HIS A 73 11.10 -2.95 -1.71
C HIS A 73 9.63 -2.49 -1.68
N CYS A 74 9.22 -1.84 -0.60
CA CYS A 74 7.92 -1.18 -0.46
C CYS A 74 8.16 0.32 -0.34
N VAL A 75 7.92 1.05 -1.43
CA VAL A 75 7.92 2.53 -1.40
C VAL A 75 6.65 2.95 -0.67
N ARG A 76 6.76 3.59 0.50
CA ARG A 76 5.61 4.05 1.30
C ARG A 76 4.75 5.03 0.51
N GLY A 77 3.72 4.51 -0.18
CA GLY A 77 2.69 5.28 -0.89
C GLY A 77 1.48 5.56 0.00
N GLY A 78 0.99 6.80 -0.07
CA GLY A 78 0.05 7.42 0.88
C GLY A 78 -1.40 6.90 0.88
N VAL A 79 -2.19 7.58 1.72
CA VAL A 79 -3.61 7.34 1.99
C VAL A 79 -4.45 7.38 0.71
N HIS A 80 -5.12 6.27 0.40
CA HIS A 80 -6.15 6.22 -0.64
C HIS A 80 -7.49 5.85 0.01
N PRO A 81 -8.56 6.60 -0.24
CA PRO A 81 -9.88 6.23 0.24
C PRO A 81 -10.29 4.89 -0.38
N VAL A 82 -10.85 4.02 0.45
CA VAL A 82 -11.44 2.76 0.00
C VAL A 82 -12.88 3.09 -0.34
N GLN A 83 -13.22 3.01 -1.62
CA GLN A 83 -14.62 3.03 -2.06
C GLN A 83 -15.28 1.70 -1.74
#